data_AF-A0A9D8KRI9-F1
#
_entry.id   AF-A0A9D8KRI9-F1
#
_cell.length_a   1.000
_cell.length_b   1.000
_cell.length_c   1.000
_cell.angle_alpha   90.00
_cell.angle_beta   90.00
_cell.angle_gamma   90.00
#
_symmetry.space_group_name_H-M   'P 1'
#
loop_
_entity.id
_entity.type
_entity.pdbx_description
1 polymer ?
#
loop_
_entity_poly.entity_id
_entity_poly.type
_entity_poly.pdbx_seq_one_letter_code
_entity_poly.pdbx_strand_id
1 'polypeptide(L)'
;PDVAKSLNNLALLYYAQGAYVKAEPLYARALAIWEKALGPEHPDVAMSLNNLALLYHAQGAYAKAEPLYARALAIWEKALGSEHPDVAKGLNNLAMLYHAQGASAKAEPLYARALAIREKMRGPEHLNTHAARKAINSLGSQTVAQVQGSSIAADTHNGVTLTRNSPCPCGSGKRYRQCHGALT
;
A
#
# COMPACT_ATOMS: atom_id res chain seq x y z
N PRO A 1 21.47 2.06 29.36
CA PRO A 1 21.15 2.34 27.93
C PRO A 1 22.12 1.64 26.96
N ASP A 2 23.42 1.88 27.06
CA ASP A 2 24.41 1.40 26.06
C ASP A 2 24.56 -0.13 26.01
N VAL A 3 24.47 -0.79 27.17
CA VAL A 3 24.46 -2.27 27.25
C VAL A 3 23.28 -2.85 26.48
N ALA A 4 22.08 -2.24 26.59
CA ALA A 4 20.90 -2.70 25.89
C ALA A 4 21.03 -2.54 24.37
N LYS A 5 21.59 -1.41 23.92
CA LYS A 5 21.90 -1.17 22.50
C LYS A 5 22.87 -2.22 21.96
N SER A 6 23.94 -2.52 22.71
CA SER A 6 24.93 -3.53 22.33
C SER A 6 24.34 -4.92 22.23
N LEU A 7 23.51 -5.32 23.21
CA LEU A 7 22.79 -6.61 23.21
C LEU A 7 21.83 -6.71 22.02
N ASN A 8 21.06 -5.65 21.74
CA ASN A 8 20.14 -5.61 20.61
C ASN A 8 20.88 -5.77 19.27
N ASN A 9 22.03 -5.13 19.10
CA ASN A 9 22.84 -5.24 17.88
C ASN A 9 23.45 -6.65 17.73
N LEU A 10 23.93 -7.25 18.81
CA LEU A 10 24.42 -8.63 18.79
C LEU A 10 23.29 -9.63 18.48
N ALA A 11 22.10 -9.41 19.04
CA ALA A 11 20.92 -10.20 18.73
C ALA A 11 20.55 -10.09 17.25
N LEU A 12 20.62 -8.89 16.67
CA LEU A 12 20.38 -8.65 15.24
C LEU A 12 21.39 -9.37 14.34
N LEU A 13 22.66 -9.42 14.75
CA LEU A 13 23.68 -10.20 14.05
C LEU A 13 23.33 -11.69 14.05
N TYR A 14 22.97 -12.25 15.21
CA TYR A 14 22.55 -13.66 15.29
C TYR A 14 21.26 -13.93 14.50
N TYR A 15 20.30 -13.01 14.51
CA TYR A 15 19.11 -13.08 13.68
C TYR A 15 19.46 -13.15 12.19
N ALA A 16 20.36 -12.28 11.71
CA ALA A 16 20.79 -12.27 10.32
C ALA A 16 21.51 -13.56 9.89
N GLN A 17 22.14 -14.26 10.86
CA GLN A 17 22.77 -15.57 10.65
C GLN A 17 21.79 -16.75 10.76
N GLY A 18 20.51 -16.52 11.07
CA GLY A 18 19.54 -17.57 11.35
C GLY A 18 19.71 -18.25 12.72
N ALA A 19 20.61 -17.75 13.57
CA ALA A 19 20.89 -18.28 14.90
C ALA A 19 19.86 -17.80 15.94
N TYR A 20 18.58 -18.07 15.69
CA TYR A 20 17.47 -17.46 16.43
C TYR A 20 17.47 -17.80 17.93
N VAL A 21 17.86 -19.01 18.30
CA VAL A 21 17.99 -19.45 19.71
C VAL A 21 19.01 -18.61 20.48
N LYS A 22 20.05 -18.10 19.81
CA LYS A 22 21.04 -17.20 20.42
C LYS A 22 20.55 -15.76 20.48
N ALA A 23 19.73 -15.33 19.53
CA ALA A 23 19.19 -13.97 19.46
C ALA A 23 18.11 -13.70 20.53
N GLU A 24 17.23 -14.67 20.79
CA GLU A 24 16.08 -14.52 21.71
C GLU A 24 16.45 -14.00 23.11
N PRO A 25 17.38 -14.65 23.85
CA PRO A 25 17.72 -14.18 25.20
C PRO A 25 18.39 -12.81 25.20
N LEU A 26 19.08 -12.44 24.11
CA LEU A 26 19.73 -11.14 23.99
C LEU A 26 18.71 -10.02 23.77
N TYR A 27 17.72 -10.23 22.88
CA TYR A 27 16.61 -9.29 22.71
C TYR A 27 15.77 -9.15 23.98
N ALA A 28 15.43 -10.26 24.65
CA ALA A 28 14.68 -10.22 25.90
C ALA A 28 15.43 -9.46 27.01
N ARG A 29 16.74 -9.68 27.14
CA ARG A 29 17.56 -8.94 28.11
C ARG A 29 17.69 -7.46 27.75
N ALA A 30 17.85 -7.13 26.46
CA ALA A 30 17.88 -5.74 26.01
C ALA A 30 16.57 -5.02 26.35
N LEU A 31 15.43 -5.65 26.07
CA LEU A 31 14.10 -5.14 26.39
C LEU A 31 13.94 -4.84 27.88
N ALA A 32 14.28 -5.79 28.76
CA ALA A 32 14.18 -5.61 30.20
C ALA A 32 15.05 -4.44 30.72
N ILE A 33 16.24 -4.23 30.13
CA ILE A 33 17.10 -3.10 30.48
C ILE A 33 16.47 -1.79 30.00
N TRP A 34 15.91 -1.74 28.79
CA TRP A 34 15.26 -0.54 28.26
C TRP A 34 14.01 -0.16 29.07
N GLU A 35 13.15 -1.12 29.40
CA GLU A 35 11.96 -0.89 30.23
C GLU A 35 12.34 -0.32 31.60
N LYS A 36 13.38 -0.87 32.24
CA LYS A 36 13.86 -0.37 33.53
C LYS A 36 14.50 1.01 33.44
N ALA A 37 15.24 1.29 32.36
CA ALA A 37 16.03 2.51 32.25
C ALA A 37 15.22 3.71 31.75
N LEU A 38 14.27 3.50 30.84
CA LEU A 38 13.53 4.57 30.16
C LEU A 38 12.02 4.56 30.44
N GLY A 39 11.53 3.50 31.07
CA GLY A 39 10.11 3.25 31.26
C GLY A 39 9.47 2.47 30.10
N PRO A 40 8.33 1.81 30.35
CA PRO A 40 7.71 0.86 29.42
C PRO A 40 7.12 1.48 28.14
N GLU A 41 6.99 2.81 28.11
CA GLU A 41 6.34 3.59 27.03
C GLU A 41 7.35 4.34 26.16
N HIS A 42 8.66 4.09 26.33
CA HIS A 42 9.68 4.79 25.56
C HIS A 42 9.79 4.22 24.12
N PRO A 43 10.01 5.04 23.07
CA PRO A 43 10.20 4.57 21.69
C PRO A 43 11.27 3.47 21.52
N ASP A 44 12.35 3.50 22.30
CA ASP A 44 13.39 2.45 22.29
C ASP A 44 12.91 1.09 22.84
N VAL A 45 11.94 1.10 23.76
CA VAL A 45 11.25 -0.12 24.21
C VAL A 45 10.43 -0.68 23.06
N ALA A 46 9.69 0.16 22.32
CA ALA A 46 8.95 -0.25 21.13
C ALA A 46 9.86 -0.85 20.05
N MET A 47 11.03 -0.25 19.81
CA MET A 47 12.01 -0.81 18.88
C MET A 47 12.50 -2.20 19.32
N SER A 48 12.77 -2.38 20.61
CA SER A 48 13.20 -3.67 21.16
C SER A 48 12.10 -4.74 21.08
N LEU A 49 10.85 -4.37 21.41
CA LEU A 49 9.67 -5.22 21.25
C LEU A 49 9.49 -5.66 19.80
N ASN A 50 9.58 -4.72 18.85
CA ASN A 50 9.47 -5.01 17.43
C ASN A 50 10.55 -5.99 16.94
N ASN A 51 11.79 -5.87 17.43
CA ASN A 51 12.86 -6.78 17.03
C ASN A 51 12.66 -8.20 17.60
N LEU A 52 12.22 -8.31 18.85
CA LEU A 52 11.86 -9.61 19.43
C LEU A 52 10.66 -10.24 18.72
N ALA A 53 9.67 -9.45 18.34
CA ALA A 53 8.54 -9.90 17.54
C ALA A 53 8.97 -10.41 16.15
N LEU A 54 9.92 -9.72 15.51
CA LEU A 54 10.49 -10.13 14.23
C LEU A 54 11.20 -11.48 14.32
N LEU A 55 11.93 -11.71 15.40
CA LEU A 55 12.54 -13.00 15.69
C LEU A 55 11.48 -14.12 15.75
N TYR A 56 10.42 -13.92 16.53
CA TYR A 56 9.34 -14.91 16.64
C TYR A 56 8.59 -15.09 15.32
N HIS A 57 8.38 -14.04 14.55
CA HIS A 57 7.81 -14.13 13.21
C HIS A 57 8.66 -15.01 12.29
N ALA A 58 9.99 -14.82 12.29
CA ALA A 58 10.91 -15.64 11.49
C ALA A 58 10.93 -17.12 11.92
N GLN A 59 10.67 -17.41 13.20
CA GLN A 59 10.50 -18.78 13.71
C GLN A 59 9.10 -19.37 13.43
N GLY A 60 8.16 -18.61 12.87
CA GLY A 60 6.75 -19.04 12.72
C GLY A 60 5.94 -19.00 14.02
N ALA A 61 6.51 -18.47 15.12
CA ALA A 61 5.85 -18.34 16.42
C ALA A 61 4.92 -17.10 16.47
N TYR A 62 3.96 -17.03 15.55
CA TYR A 62 3.14 -15.82 15.35
C TYR A 62 2.33 -15.41 16.60
N ALA A 63 1.85 -16.37 17.38
CA ALA A 63 1.14 -16.09 18.63
C ALA A 63 1.99 -15.35 19.67
N LYS A 64 3.33 -15.52 19.64
CA LYS A 64 4.26 -14.76 20.49
C LYS A 64 4.60 -13.40 19.90
N ALA A 65 4.66 -13.29 18.57
CA ALA A 65 5.03 -12.06 17.87
C ALA A 65 3.92 -10.99 17.89
N GLU A 66 2.65 -11.40 17.72
CA GLU A 66 1.50 -10.49 17.63
C GLU A 66 1.38 -9.51 18.80
N PRO A 67 1.36 -9.94 20.08
CA PRO A 67 1.24 -9.01 21.20
C PRO A 67 2.42 -8.04 21.31
N LEU A 68 3.62 -8.47 20.90
CA LEU A 68 4.82 -7.63 20.91
C LEU A 68 4.77 -6.55 19.83
N TYR A 69 4.35 -6.90 18.61
CA TYR A 69 4.13 -5.91 17.54
C TYR A 69 3.01 -4.93 17.90
N ALA A 70 1.88 -5.42 18.44
CA ALA A 70 0.78 -4.57 18.85
C ALA A 70 1.21 -3.57 19.93
N ARG A 71 1.97 -4.03 20.93
CA ARG A 71 2.51 -3.15 21.98
C ARG A 71 3.51 -2.14 21.44
N ALA A 72 4.43 -2.56 20.56
CA ALA A 72 5.38 -1.65 19.92
C ALA A 72 4.67 -0.55 19.13
N LEU A 73 3.64 -0.92 18.34
CA LEU A 73 2.84 0.02 17.57
C LEU A 73 2.14 1.04 18.47
N ALA A 74 1.47 0.60 19.53
CA ALA A 74 0.78 1.48 20.47
C ALA A 74 1.72 2.50 21.12
N ILE A 75 2.93 2.06 21.52
CA ILE A 75 3.95 2.95 22.08
C ILE A 75 4.41 3.98 21.04
N TRP A 76 4.73 3.56 19.81
CA TRP A 76 5.15 4.49 18.76
C TRP A 76 4.06 5.50 18.40
N GLU A 77 2.80 5.07 18.30
CA GLU A 77 1.68 5.98 18.04
C GLU A 77 1.54 7.05 19.12
N LYS A 78 1.67 6.65 20.38
CA LYS A 78 1.57 7.56 21.53
C LYS A 78 2.75 8.52 21.63
N ALA A 79 3.98 8.02 21.41
CA ALA A 79 5.19 8.79 21.64
C ALA A 79 5.62 9.65 20.44
N LEU A 80 5.36 9.18 19.20
CA LEU A 80 5.86 9.79 17.97
C LEU A 80 4.74 10.36 17.09
N GLY A 81 3.48 10.00 17.37
CA GLY A 81 2.32 10.37 16.57
C GLY A 81 2.00 9.36 15.47
N SER A 82 0.74 9.34 15.02
CA SER A 82 0.18 8.33 14.11
C SER A 82 0.79 8.31 12.70
N GLU A 83 1.52 9.37 12.34
CA GLU A 83 2.10 9.59 11.00
C GLU A 83 3.61 9.38 10.96
N HIS A 84 4.21 8.90 12.06
CA HIS A 84 5.65 8.73 12.12
C HIS A 84 6.12 7.52 11.26
N PRO A 85 7.31 7.57 10.62
CA PRO A 85 7.86 6.45 9.85
C PRO A 85 7.92 5.13 10.63
N ASP A 86 8.21 5.18 11.93
CA ASP A 86 8.25 3.98 12.78
C ASP A 86 6.85 3.37 13.01
N VAL A 87 5.80 4.20 13.04
CA VAL A 87 4.41 3.69 13.06
C VAL A 87 4.12 2.95 11.76
N ALA A 88 4.51 3.50 10.61
CA ALA A 88 4.37 2.80 9.33
C ALA A 88 5.15 1.46 9.29
N LYS A 89 6.34 1.41 9.92
CA LYS A 89 7.11 0.17 10.06
C LYS A 89 6.39 -0.85 10.94
N GLY A 90 5.88 -0.44 12.11
CA GLY A 90 5.11 -1.30 13.00
C GLY A 90 3.84 -1.86 12.35
N LEU A 91 3.07 -1.00 11.67
CA LEU A 91 1.88 -1.39 10.91
C LEU A 91 2.21 -2.44 9.85
N ASN A 92 3.27 -2.22 9.06
CA ASN A 92 3.71 -3.17 8.04
C ASN A 92 4.09 -4.53 8.64
N ASN A 93 4.80 -4.55 9.76
CA ASN A 93 5.23 -5.80 10.38
C ASN A 93 4.06 -6.59 10.98
N LEU A 94 3.10 -5.90 11.60
CA LEU A 94 1.88 -6.55 12.10
C LEU A 94 1.00 -7.06 10.93
N ALA A 95 0.93 -6.32 9.83
CA ALA A 95 0.23 -6.74 8.61
C ALA A 95 0.88 -7.98 7.99
N MET A 96 2.22 -8.04 7.93
CA MET A 96 2.97 -9.22 7.47
C MET A 96 2.66 -10.45 8.32
N LEU A 97 2.59 -10.29 9.64
CA LEU A 97 2.22 -11.37 10.55
C LEU A 97 0.81 -11.90 10.25
N TYR A 98 -0.19 -11.02 10.10
CA TYR A 98 -1.55 -11.46 9.77
C TYR A 98 -1.64 -12.10 8.39
N HIS A 99 -0.89 -11.59 7.41
CA HIS A 99 -0.81 -12.21 6.09
C HIS A 99 -0.21 -13.62 6.18
N ALA A 100 0.85 -13.82 6.97
CA ALA A 100 1.46 -15.13 7.17
C ALA A 100 0.53 -16.12 7.89
N GLN A 101 -0.42 -15.63 8.69
CA GLN A 101 -1.49 -16.43 9.31
C GLN A 101 -2.70 -16.67 8.38
N GLY A 102 -2.73 -16.10 7.16
CA GLY A 102 -3.88 -16.16 6.26
C GLY A 102 -5.03 -15.21 6.63
N ALA A 103 -4.82 -14.30 7.58
CA ALA A 103 -5.81 -13.32 8.04
C ALA A 103 -5.78 -12.03 7.19
N SER A 104 -5.97 -12.14 5.87
CA SER A 104 -5.87 -11.01 4.93
C SER A 104 -6.76 -9.81 5.29
N ALA A 105 -7.97 -10.07 5.81
CA ALA A 105 -8.90 -9.02 6.24
C ALA A 105 -8.36 -8.15 7.39
N LYS A 106 -7.43 -8.68 8.22
CA LYS A 106 -6.74 -7.90 9.26
C LYS A 106 -5.49 -7.19 8.72
N ALA A 107 -4.82 -7.79 7.73
CA ALA A 107 -3.57 -7.27 7.17
C ALA A 107 -3.80 -6.05 6.26
N GLU A 108 -4.82 -6.09 5.41
CA GLU A 108 -5.12 -5.06 4.40
C GLU A 108 -5.23 -3.64 4.97
N PRO A 109 -6.05 -3.36 6.00
CA PRO A 109 -6.15 -1.99 6.55
C PRO A 109 -4.84 -1.48 7.14
N LEU A 110 -4.01 -2.38 7.70
CA LEU A 110 -2.72 -2.02 8.26
C LEU A 110 -1.70 -1.67 7.17
N TYR A 111 -1.66 -2.44 6.08
CA TYR A 111 -0.83 -2.12 4.92
C TYR A 111 -1.24 -0.81 4.26
N ALA A 112 -2.55 -0.60 4.07
CA ALA A 112 -3.07 0.64 3.49
C ALA A 112 -2.65 1.86 4.31
N ARG A 113 -2.76 1.78 5.64
CA ARG A 113 -2.32 2.86 6.53
C ARG A 113 -0.81 3.06 6.50
N ALA A 114 -0.01 2.00 6.52
CA ALA A 114 1.45 2.10 6.42
C ALA A 114 1.89 2.77 5.10
N LEU A 115 1.21 2.45 3.98
CA LEU A 115 1.47 3.04 2.69
C LEU A 115 1.13 4.53 2.68
N ALA A 116 -0.04 4.92 3.17
CA ALA A 116 -0.47 6.32 3.24
C ALA A 116 0.54 7.20 4.01
N ILE A 117 1.06 6.71 5.14
CA ILE A 117 2.09 7.42 5.91
C ILE A 117 3.38 7.57 5.09
N ARG A 118 3.84 6.51 4.42
CA ARG A 118 5.04 6.54 3.56
C ARG A 118 4.89 7.48 2.37
N GLU A 119 3.72 7.53 1.75
CA GLU A 119 3.42 8.43 0.64
C GLU A 119 3.45 9.89 1.08
N LYS A 120 2.85 10.21 2.23
CA LYS A 120 2.85 11.55 2.80
C LYS A 120 4.27 12.05 3.15
N MET A 121 5.12 11.17 3.69
CA MET A 121 6.51 11.51 4.01
C MET A 121 7.38 11.78 2.77
N ARG A 122 7.07 11.16 1.62
CA ARG A 122 7.84 11.35 0.39
C ARG A 122 7.62 12.72 -0.26
N GLY A 123 6.65 13.50 0.23
CA GLY A 123 6.32 14.84 -0.25
C GLY A 123 5.88 14.87 -1.72
N PRO A 124 5.39 16.02 -2.21
CA PRO A 124 5.14 16.24 -3.64
C PRO A 124 6.43 16.33 -4.48
N GLU A 125 7.60 16.40 -3.83
CA GLU A 125 8.92 16.72 -4.42
C GLU A 125 9.74 15.51 -4.90
N HIS A 126 9.26 14.27 -4.74
CA HIS A 126 9.90 13.15 -5.43
C HIS A 126 9.45 13.16 -6.90
N LEU A 127 10.27 13.75 -7.77
CA LEU A 127 10.21 13.98 -9.24
C LEU A 127 9.49 12.93 -10.15
N ASN A 128 9.02 11.81 -9.62
CA ASN A 128 8.24 10.81 -10.33
C ASN A 128 6.74 10.82 -9.97
N THR A 129 6.30 11.45 -8.88
CA THR A 129 4.87 11.49 -8.51
C THR A 129 4.08 12.46 -9.38
N HIS A 130 4.66 13.61 -9.75
CA HIS A 130 4.01 14.55 -10.66
C HIS A 130 3.99 14.02 -12.12
N ALA A 131 5.06 13.34 -12.54
CA ALA A 131 5.12 12.68 -13.84
C ALA A 131 4.17 11.49 -13.94
N ALA A 132 4.11 10.63 -12.90
CA ALA A 132 3.18 9.51 -12.84
C ALA A 132 1.73 9.98 -12.72
N ARG A 133 1.44 11.02 -11.95
CA ARG A 133 0.08 11.58 -11.84
C ARG A 133 -0.36 12.27 -13.13
N LYS A 134 0.54 12.97 -13.82
CA LYS A 134 0.28 13.53 -15.16
C LYS A 134 0.07 12.41 -16.18
N ALA A 135 0.83 11.33 -16.12
CA ALA A 135 0.68 10.16 -16.99
C ALA A 135 -0.66 9.44 -16.76
N ILE A 136 -1.07 9.25 -15.50
CA ILE A 136 -2.37 8.65 -15.15
C ILE A 136 -3.53 9.57 -15.58
N ASN A 137 -3.40 10.88 -15.39
CA ASN A 137 -4.41 11.84 -15.84
C ASN A 137 -4.47 11.97 -17.37
N SER A 138 -3.33 11.81 -18.08
CA SER A 138 -3.30 11.78 -19.55
C SER A 138 -3.86 10.47 -20.11
N LEU A 139 -3.63 9.34 -19.45
CA LEU A 139 -4.25 8.05 -19.80
C LEU A 139 -5.76 8.07 -19.51
N GLY A 140 -6.18 8.66 -18.39
CA GLY A 140 -7.59 8.86 -18.05
C GLY A 140 -8.34 9.72 -19.08
N SER A 141 -7.74 10.84 -19.51
CA SER A 141 -8.32 11.69 -20.57
C SER A 141 -8.31 11.04 -21.95
N GLN A 142 -7.31 10.19 -22.26
CA GLN A 142 -7.33 9.35 -23.47
C GLN A 142 -8.40 8.27 -23.42
N THR A 143 -8.66 7.65 -22.26
CA THR A 143 -9.73 6.66 -22.11
C THR A 143 -11.12 7.28 -22.17
N VAL A 144 -11.32 8.49 -21.63
CA VAL A 144 -12.59 9.20 -21.79
C VAL A 144 -12.80 9.65 -23.24
N ALA A 145 -11.74 10.11 -23.92
CA ALA A 145 -11.80 10.46 -25.34
C ALA A 145 -12.02 9.25 -26.26
N GLN A 146 -11.48 8.06 -25.95
CA GLN A 146 -11.71 6.85 -26.75
C GLN A 146 -13.04 6.16 -26.46
N VAL A 147 -13.59 6.30 -25.25
CA VAL A 147 -14.95 5.83 -24.93
C VAL A 147 -16.02 6.78 -25.50
N GLN A 148 -15.75 8.10 -25.59
CA GLN A 148 -16.62 9.05 -26.30
C GLN A 148 -16.38 9.09 -27.83
N GLY A 149 -15.23 8.59 -28.31
CA GLY A 149 -14.87 8.55 -29.73
C GLY A 149 -15.30 7.28 -30.48
N SER A 150 -15.84 6.28 -29.79
CA SER A 150 -16.46 5.11 -30.42
C SER A 150 -17.96 5.31 -30.65
N SER A 151 -18.35 6.54 -30.99
CA SER A 151 -19.68 6.82 -31.54
C SER A 151 -19.61 6.49 -33.03
N ILE A 152 -20.30 5.41 -33.41
CA ILE A 152 -20.67 5.05 -34.78
C ILE A 152 -21.00 6.32 -35.56
N ALA A 153 -20.21 6.62 -36.59
CA ALA A 153 -20.38 7.82 -37.41
C ALA A 153 -21.83 7.96 -37.88
N ALA A 154 -22.49 9.02 -37.39
CA ALA A 154 -23.81 9.42 -37.84
C ALA A 154 -23.70 10.87 -38.32
N ASP A 155 -23.59 11.04 -39.63
CA ASP A 155 -23.60 12.35 -40.25
C ASP A 155 -25.03 12.89 -40.27
N THR A 156 -25.18 14.11 -39.76
CA THR A 156 -26.44 14.87 -39.72
C THR A 156 -26.70 15.53 -41.07
N HIS A 157 -27.82 15.18 -41.70
CA HIS A 157 -28.41 15.98 -42.78
C HIS A 157 -29.72 16.59 -42.28
N ASN A 158 -29.80 17.93 -42.22
CA ASN A 158 -30.95 18.69 -41.70
C ASN A 158 -31.44 18.26 -40.30
N GLY A 159 -30.50 17.98 -39.38
CA GLY A 159 -30.81 17.78 -37.97
C GLY A 159 -31.37 16.40 -37.60
N VAL A 160 -31.40 15.43 -38.51
CA VAL A 160 -31.78 14.04 -38.20
C VAL A 160 -30.60 13.11 -38.49
N THR A 161 -30.18 12.32 -37.49
CA THR A 161 -29.13 11.31 -37.61
C THR A 161 -29.70 10.06 -38.30
N LEU A 162 -29.22 9.74 -39.51
CA LEU A 162 -29.64 8.57 -40.27
C LEU A 162 -28.49 7.55 -40.36
N THR A 163 -28.77 6.30 -40.01
CA THR A 163 -27.81 5.20 -40.14
C THR A 163 -27.87 4.62 -41.57
N ARG A 164 -26.81 3.92 -42.02
CA ARG A 164 -26.76 3.30 -43.38
C ARG A 164 -27.96 2.41 -43.74
N ASN A 165 -28.66 1.88 -42.74
CA ASN A 165 -29.82 1.01 -42.89
C ASN A 165 -31.17 1.73 -42.77
N SER A 166 -31.19 3.05 -42.56
CA SER A 166 -32.40 3.84 -42.45
C SER A 166 -33.13 3.97 -43.81
N PRO A 167 -34.47 4.09 -43.80
CA PRO A 167 -35.27 4.38 -45.00
C PRO A 167 -34.89 5.74 -45.61
N CYS A 168 -34.82 5.81 -46.93
CA CYS A 168 -34.49 7.06 -47.62
C CYS A 168 -35.69 8.03 -47.61
N PRO A 169 -35.51 9.32 -47.22
CA PRO A 169 -36.61 10.26 -47.07
C PRO A 169 -37.28 10.70 -48.39
N CYS A 170 -36.76 10.29 -49.55
CA CYS A 170 -37.35 10.60 -50.86
C CYS A 170 -38.60 9.74 -51.22
N GLY A 171 -39.09 8.89 -50.31
CA GLY A 171 -40.34 8.13 -50.49
C GLY A 171 -40.24 6.94 -51.46
N SER A 172 -39.05 6.61 -51.95
CA SER A 172 -38.83 5.54 -52.94
C SER A 172 -38.82 4.10 -52.38
N GLY A 173 -39.02 3.92 -51.08
CA GLY A 173 -38.97 2.62 -50.40
C GLY A 173 -37.59 1.97 -50.30
N LYS A 174 -36.53 2.61 -50.82
CA LYS A 174 -35.14 2.12 -50.76
C LYS A 174 -34.40 2.60 -49.50
N ARG A 175 -33.35 1.87 -49.11
CA ARG A 175 -32.47 2.26 -47.98
C ARG A 175 -31.44 3.30 -48.43
N TYR A 176 -31.05 4.18 -47.53
CA TYR A 176 -30.20 5.35 -47.81
C TYR A 176 -28.91 5.01 -48.59
N ARG A 177 -28.22 3.92 -48.25
CA ARG A 177 -26.98 3.46 -48.92
C ARG A 177 -27.16 3.13 -50.41
N GLN A 178 -28.37 2.73 -50.83
CA GLN A 178 -28.66 2.42 -52.24
C GLN A 178 -28.89 3.67 -53.09
N CYS A 179 -29.20 4.82 -52.48
CA CYS A 179 -29.49 6.06 -53.19
C CYS A 179 -28.25 6.94 -53.43
N HIS A 180 -27.28 6.92 -52.52
CA HIS A 180 -26.16 7.87 -52.54
C HIS A 180 -24.77 7.27 -52.80
N GLY A 181 -24.67 5.96 -53.04
CA GLY A 181 -23.40 5.31 -53.38
C GLY A 181 -22.39 5.28 -52.21
N ALA A 182 -21.35 4.46 -52.34
CA ALA A 182 -20.33 4.32 -51.30
C ALA A 182 -19.38 5.54 -51.31
N LEU A 183 -19.43 6.36 -50.26
CA LEU A 183 -18.40 7.36 -50.00
C LEU A 183 -17.21 6.66 -49.32
N THR A 184 -16.02 6.87 -49.89
CA THR A 184 -14.71 6.58 -49.27
C THR A 184 -14.53 7.40 -48.01
#